data_AF-A0A7D8UM77-F1
#
_entry.id   AF-A0A7D8UM77-F1
#
_cell.length_a   1.000
_cell.length_b   1.000
_cell.length_c   1.000
_cell.angle_alpha   90.00
_cell.angle_beta   90.00
_cell.angle_gamma   90.00
#
_symmetry.space_group_name_H-M   'P 1'
#
loop_
_entity.id
_entity.type
_entity.pdbx_description
1 polymer ?
#
loop_
_entity_poly.entity_id
_entity_poly.type
_entity_poly.pdbx_seq_one_letter_code
_entity_poly.pdbx_strand_id
1 'polypeptide(L)'
;PAPNPIPPIFTGSPEPSFHWGDDILFDESKGSIDLDAGFNTTSKIILNNIIQDVLIEKCHYPPRNILFYGYGQGGMAALGVAIAAEAQYMDMDMEFGGVVSVGGRLPSSASTSGQSKGKGKCKTPVLVCGGSRSREVTRTAVDALKERFAAVEYVRWAKEGDGMPASREEMLPIMKFFARRLRSRAGVPEGAVEV
;
A
#
# COMPACT_ATOMS: atom_id res chain seq x y z
N PRO A 1 4.30 3.38 -18.89
CA PRO A 1 3.18 4.09 -18.23
C PRO A 1 2.53 3.12 -17.25
N ALA A 2 2.05 3.57 -16.09
CA ALA A 2 1.31 2.73 -15.15
C ALA A 2 0.03 3.47 -14.74
N PRO A 3 -1.12 2.78 -14.56
CA PRO A 3 -1.31 1.34 -14.73
C PRO A 3 -1.31 0.89 -16.21
N ASN A 4 -1.00 -0.38 -16.45
CA ASN A 4 -0.94 -1.01 -17.77
C ASN A 4 -2.32 -1.56 -18.18
N PRO A 5 -2.73 -1.48 -19.45
CA PRO A 5 -3.98 -2.08 -19.91
C PRO A 5 -3.87 -3.60 -19.97
N ILE A 6 -4.90 -4.30 -19.51
CA ILE A 6 -5.09 -5.74 -19.69
C ILE A 6 -5.83 -5.96 -21.02
N PRO A 7 -5.29 -6.80 -21.93
CA PRO A 7 -5.99 -7.12 -23.18
C PRO A 7 -7.42 -7.66 -22.92
N PRO A 8 -8.45 -7.19 -23.66
CA PRO A 8 -9.85 -7.59 -23.44
C PRO A 8 -10.11 -9.10 -23.47
N ILE A 9 -9.27 -9.85 -24.20
CA ILE A 9 -9.33 -11.32 -24.26
C ILE A 9 -9.14 -11.98 -22.89
N PHE A 10 -8.39 -11.35 -21.98
CA PHE A 10 -8.13 -11.89 -20.64
C PHE A 10 -9.19 -11.49 -19.61
N THR A 11 -9.95 -10.44 -19.88
CA THR A 11 -10.97 -9.93 -18.94
C THR A 11 -12.37 -10.41 -19.29
N GLY A 12 -12.57 -10.88 -20.53
CA GLY A 12 -13.90 -11.26 -21.03
C GLY A 12 -14.88 -10.08 -21.07
N SER A 13 -14.38 -8.85 -20.91
CA SER A 13 -15.15 -7.62 -20.83
C SER A 13 -14.93 -6.78 -22.10
N PRO A 14 -15.97 -6.11 -22.62
CA PRO A 14 -15.81 -5.14 -23.68
C PRO A 14 -15.04 -3.89 -23.24
N GLU A 15 -14.92 -3.65 -21.92
CA GLU A 15 -14.20 -2.52 -21.36
C GLU A 15 -12.73 -2.86 -21.05
N PRO A 16 -11.79 -1.94 -21.32
CA PRO A 16 -10.39 -2.13 -20.97
C PRO A 16 -10.24 -2.19 -19.44
N SER A 17 -9.62 -3.25 -18.94
CA SER A 17 -9.21 -3.34 -17.54
C SER A 17 -7.74 -2.94 -17.40
N PHE A 18 -7.29 -2.67 -16.19
CA PHE A 18 -5.91 -2.22 -15.94
C PHE A 18 -5.29 -2.97 -14.77
N HIS A 19 -3.98 -3.17 -14.83
CA HIS A 19 -3.18 -3.74 -13.74
C HIS A 19 -2.00 -2.85 -13.38
N TRP A 20 -1.51 -2.99 -12.16
CA TRP A 20 -0.37 -2.22 -11.64
C TRP A 20 0.97 -2.94 -11.83
N GLY A 21 0.91 -4.19 -12.29
CA GLY A 21 2.05 -5.05 -12.51
C GLY A 21 2.93 -4.62 -13.68
N ASP A 22 4.21 -5.00 -13.63
CA ASP A 22 5.17 -4.86 -14.72
C ASP A 22 4.83 -5.84 -15.87
N ASP A 23 4.29 -7.02 -15.54
CA ASP A 23 3.87 -8.05 -16.50
C ASP A 23 2.51 -8.68 -16.12
N ILE A 24 1.92 -9.51 -16.98
CA ILE A 24 0.73 -10.32 -16.66
C ILE A 24 1.20 -11.75 -16.40
N LEU A 25 1.23 -12.14 -15.13
CA LEU A 25 1.57 -13.51 -14.72
C LEU A 25 0.28 -14.29 -14.45
N PHE A 26 0.29 -15.58 -14.78
CA PHE A 26 -0.83 -16.48 -14.50
C PHE A 26 -0.44 -17.47 -13.41
N ASP A 27 -1.28 -17.55 -12.37
CA ASP A 27 -1.18 -18.59 -11.36
C ASP A 27 -1.88 -19.85 -11.90
N GLU A 28 -1.10 -20.75 -12.47
CA GLU A 28 -1.58 -22.02 -13.04
C GLU A 28 -2.35 -22.88 -12.01
N SER A 29 -2.04 -22.72 -10.72
CA SER A 29 -2.71 -23.48 -9.65
C SER A 29 -4.13 -22.98 -9.36
N LYS A 30 -4.39 -21.70 -9.62
CA LYS A 30 -5.69 -21.05 -9.37
C LYS A 30 -6.48 -20.76 -10.64
N GLY A 31 -5.84 -20.86 -11.81
CA GLY A 31 -6.43 -20.49 -13.09
C GLY A 31 -6.78 -19.00 -13.17
N SER A 32 -6.04 -18.15 -12.44
CA SER A 32 -6.28 -16.70 -12.35
C SER A 32 -5.00 -15.91 -12.58
N ILE A 33 -5.14 -14.63 -12.91
CA ILE A 33 -4.01 -13.69 -12.98
C ILE A 33 -3.39 -13.56 -11.59
N ASP A 34 -2.07 -13.67 -11.50
CA ASP A 34 -1.33 -13.42 -10.27
C ASP A 34 -1.38 -11.92 -9.95
N LEU A 35 -1.67 -11.62 -8.68
CA LEU A 35 -1.70 -10.25 -8.19
C LEU A 35 -0.28 -9.68 -8.03
N ASP A 36 0.73 -10.53 -7.88
CA ASP A 36 2.13 -10.15 -7.69
C ASP A 36 2.93 -10.20 -8.98
N ALA A 37 2.60 -9.29 -9.90
CA ALA A 37 3.16 -9.27 -11.25
C ALA A 37 4.43 -8.38 -11.41
N GLY A 38 5.12 -8.12 -10.29
CA GLY A 38 6.23 -7.16 -10.19
C GLY A 38 5.73 -5.72 -10.21
N PHE A 39 6.28 -4.84 -9.36
CA PHE A 39 5.82 -3.45 -9.24
C PHE A 39 6.96 -2.43 -9.36
N ASN A 40 8.07 -2.79 -10.01
CA ASN A 40 9.26 -1.96 -10.03
C ASN A 40 9.05 -0.68 -10.86
N THR A 41 8.43 -0.80 -12.04
CA THR A 41 8.16 0.35 -12.92
C THR A 41 7.14 1.27 -12.27
N THR A 42 6.04 0.70 -11.79
CA THR A 42 4.99 1.43 -11.06
C THR A 42 5.55 2.16 -9.85
N SER A 43 6.37 1.48 -9.03
CA SER A 43 6.94 2.10 -7.84
C SER A 43 7.85 3.28 -8.18
N LYS A 44 8.68 3.16 -9.22
CA LYS A 44 9.55 4.25 -9.68
C LYS A 44 8.75 5.45 -10.20
N ILE A 45 7.70 5.21 -11.00
CA ILE A 45 6.85 6.28 -11.53
C ILE A 45 6.12 7.00 -10.39
N ILE A 46 5.52 6.27 -9.46
CA ILE A 46 4.81 6.87 -8.33
C ILE A 46 5.80 7.64 -7.45
N LEU A 47 6.95 7.06 -7.12
CA LEU A 47 7.92 7.67 -6.22
C LEU A 47 8.58 8.91 -6.82
N ASN A 48 9.13 8.80 -8.03
CA ASN A 48 9.88 9.90 -8.62
C ASN A 48 8.94 10.93 -9.25
N ASN A 49 8.09 10.52 -10.18
CA ASN A 49 7.33 11.47 -10.99
C ASN A 49 6.15 12.09 -10.25
N ILE A 50 5.49 11.34 -9.35
CA ILE A 50 4.30 11.83 -8.64
C ILE A 50 4.70 12.38 -7.28
N ILE A 51 5.37 11.59 -6.45
CA ILE A 51 5.66 11.99 -5.08
C ILE A 51 6.77 13.04 -5.05
N GLN A 52 7.94 12.72 -5.60
CA GLN A 52 9.09 13.62 -5.53
C GLN A 52 8.86 14.87 -6.40
N ASP A 53 8.69 14.70 -7.72
CA ASP A 53 8.67 15.82 -8.67
C ASP A 53 7.41 16.70 -8.55
N VAL A 54 6.28 16.13 -8.12
CA VAL A 54 4.99 16.86 -8.07
C VAL A 54 4.59 17.18 -6.65
N LEU A 55 4.32 16.18 -5.80
CA LEU A 55 3.77 16.42 -4.48
C LEU A 55 4.76 17.16 -3.56
N ILE A 56 6.04 16.76 -3.56
CA ILE A 56 7.06 17.36 -2.71
C ILE A 56 7.63 18.62 -3.36
N GLU A 57 8.15 18.53 -4.59
CA GLU A 57 8.90 19.64 -5.19
C GLU A 57 8.01 20.80 -5.66
N LYS A 58 6.89 20.50 -6.34
CA LYS A 58 6.00 21.54 -6.90
C LYS A 58 4.89 21.96 -5.94
N CYS A 59 4.33 21.01 -5.19
CA CYS A 59 3.21 21.27 -4.30
C CYS A 59 3.62 21.44 -2.83
N HIS A 60 4.90 21.22 -2.49
CA HIS A 60 5.45 21.41 -1.16
C HIS A 60 4.74 20.61 -0.05
N TYR A 61 4.14 19.48 -0.40
CA TYR A 61 3.62 18.55 0.60
C TYR A 61 4.80 17.83 1.28
N PRO A 62 4.95 17.92 2.60
CA PRO A 62 5.94 17.13 3.29
C PRO A 62 5.60 15.63 3.14
N PRO A 63 6.59 14.72 3.04
CA PRO A 63 6.35 13.28 2.87
C PRO A 63 5.35 12.72 3.89
N ARG A 64 5.44 13.21 5.14
CA ARG A 64 4.58 12.81 6.25
C ARG A 64 3.09 13.16 6.08
N ASN A 65 2.75 14.03 5.12
CA ASN A 65 1.38 14.38 4.76
C ASN A 65 0.87 13.60 3.54
N ILE A 66 1.69 12.72 2.95
CA ILE A 66 1.32 11.85 1.84
C ILE A 66 0.88 10.51 2.42
N LEU A 67 -0.38 10.13 2.16
CA LEU A 67 -0.95 8.85 2.58
C LEU A 67 -1.32 8.03 1.36
N PHE A 68 -1.20 6.71 1.49
CA PHE A 68 -1.61 5.76 0.47
C PHE A 68 -2.85 5.00 0.92
N TYR A 69 -3.78 4.83 0.00
CA TYR A 69 -4.92 3.95 0.14
C TYR A 69 -5.01 3.10 -1.12
N GLY A 70 -4.85 1.79 -0.98
CA GLY A 70 -4.80 0.88 -2.12
C GLY A 70 -5.61 -0.38 -1.87
N TYR A 71 -6.32 -0.83 -2.90
CA TYR A 71 -7.08 -2.08 -2.93
C TYR A 71 -6.40 -3.10 -3.85
N GLY A 72 -6.32 -4.37 -3.42
CA GLY A 72 -5.69 -5.46 -4.16
C GLY A 72 -4.27 -5.08 -4.59
N GLN A 73 -3.99 -5.14 -5.89
CA GLN A 73 -2.68 -4.74 -6.45
C GLN A 73 -2.31 -3.28 -6.13
N GLY A 74 -3.28 -2.37 -6.00
CA GLY A 74 -3.00 -0.99 -5.61
C GLY A 74 -2.43 -0.89 -4.19
N GLY A 75 -2.89 -1.77 -3.29
CA GLY A 75 -2.33 -1.90 -1.93
C GLY A 75 -0.91 -2.46 -1.96
N MET A 76 -0.67 -3.48 -2.79
CA MET A 76 0.66 -4.07 -3.01
C MET A 76 1.66 -3.04 -3.56
N ALA A 77 1.24 -2.27 -4.57
CA ALA A 77 2.04 -1.20 -5.15
C ALA A 77 2.37 -0.10 -4.13
N ALA A 78 1.40 0.32 -3.31
CA ALA A 78 1.63 1.31 -2.25
C ALA A 78 2.65 0.84 -1.21
N LEU A 79 2.60 -0.44 -0.82
CA LEU A 79 3.60 -1.05 0.07
C LEU A 79 4.99 -1.07 -0.58
N GLY A 80 5.06 -1.42 -1.87
CA GLY A 80 6.29 -1.39 -2.66
C GLY A 80 6.91 0.00 -2.74
N VAL A 81 6.10 1.04 -2.98
CA VAL A 81 6.54 2.44 -3.01
C VAL A 81 7.13 2.86 -1.66
N ALA A 82 6.48 2.52 -0.54
CA ALA A 82 6.97 2.88 0.78
C ALA A 82 8.35 2.26 1.10
N ILE A 83 8.58 1.01 0.69
CA ILE A 83 9.89 0.34 0.83
C ILE A 83 10.92 0.93 -0.13
N ALA A 84 10.53 1.20 -1.39
CA ALA A 84 11.42 1.81 -2.36
C ALA A 84 11.88 3.21 -1.91
N ALA A 85 10.98 3.99 -1.32
CA ALA A 85 11.29 5.32 -0.79
C ALA A 85 12.28 5.25 0.37
N GLU A 86 12.08 4.33 1.32
CA GLU A 86 13.02 4.12 2.43
C GLU A 86 14.42 3.71 1.91
N ALA A 87 14.46 2.84 0.89
CA ALA A 87 15.71 2.41 0.29
C ALA A 87 16.43 3.51 -0.51
N GLN A 88 15.69 4.38 -1.20
CA GLN A 88 16.22 5.44 -2.07
C GLN A 88 16.59 6.71 -1.31
N TYR A 89 15.86 7.05 -0.25
CA TYR A 89 16.01 8.29 0.51
C TYR A 89 16.47 8.05 1.97
N MET A 90 17.28 7.01 2.17
CA MET A 90 17.72 6.53 3.48
C MET A 90 18.37 7.63 4.33
N ASP A 91 19.18 8.50 3.72
CA ASP A 91 19.88 9.59 4.42
C ASP A 91 18.94 10.70 4.90
N MET A 92 17.72 10.77 4.37
CA MET A 92 16.73 11.80 4.69
C MET A 92 15.66 11.34 5.69
N ASP A 93 15.76 10.11 6.21
CA ASP A 93 14.79 9.51 7.13
C ASP A 93 13.32 9.68 6.67
N MET A 94 13.06 9.38 5.39
CA MET A 94 11.77 9.65 4.76
C MET A 94 10.66 8.75 5.33
N GLU A 95 9.71 9.35 6.04
CA GLU A 95 8.51 8.70 6.57
C GLU A 95 7.25 9.27 5.91
N PHE A 96 6.45 8.40 5.28
CA PHE A 96 5.14 8.81 4.76
C PHE A 96 4.07 8.87 5.86
N GLY A 97 2.96 9.54 5.56
CA GLY A 97 1.80 9.61 6.44
C GLY A 97 1.22 8.25 6.78
N GLY A 98 1.33 7.27 5.89
CA GLY A 98 0.99 5.87 6.15
C GLY A 98 0.42 5.17 4.93
N VAL A 99 0.36 3.84 4.98
CA VAL A 99 -0.21 3.01 3.92
C VAL A 99 -1.39 2.23 4.46
N VAL A 100 -2.54 2.34 3.80
CA VAL A 100 -3.69 1.46 3.99
C VAL A 100 -3.76 0.50 2.80
N SER A 101 -3.52 -0.78 3.05
CA SER A 101 -3.61 -1.84 2.06
C SER A 101 -4.84 -2.71 2.34
N VAL A 102 -5.83 -2.67 1.45
CA VAL A 102 -7.03 -3.51 1.53
C VAL A 102 -6.86 -4.69 0.58
N GLY A 103 -6.78 -5.89 1.12
CA GLY A 103 -6.62 -7.11 0.32
C GLY A 103 -5.27 -7.25 -0.38
N GLY A 104 -4.31 -6.37 -0.10
CA GLY A 104 -2.97 -6.39 -0.70
C GLY A 104 -1.91 -6.85 0.31
N ARG A 105 -1.10 -7.84 -0.08
CA ARG A 105 0.07 -8.30 0.66
C ARG A 105 1.34 -7.55 0.24
N LEU A 106 2.44 -7.82 0.94
CA LEU A 106 3.75 -7.35 0.49
C LEU A 106 4.12 -7.98 -0.88
N PRO A 107 4.54 -7.19 -1.88
CA PRO A 107 5.09 -7.73 -3.12
C PRO A 107 6.33 -8.58 -2.89
N SER A 108 6.51 -9.64 -3.68
CA SER A 108 7.69 -10.52 -3.64
C SER A 108 8.99 -9.78 -4.01
N SER A 109 8.93 -8.80 -4.90
CA SER A 109 10.08 -7.94 -5.21
C SER A 109 10.52 -7.14 -3.98
N ALA A 110 9.57 -6.70 -3.14
CA ALA A 110 9.83 -5.93 -1.92
C ALA A 110 10.30 -6.81 -0.74
N SER A 111 9.96 -8.09 -0.75
CA SER A 111 10.43 -9.07 0.26
C SER A 111 11.86 -9.53 0.03
N THR A 112 12.39 -9.36 -1.20
CA THR A 112 13.78 -9.71 -1.57
C THR A 112 14.69 -8.50 -1.67
N SER A 113 14.15 -7.32 -1.99
CA SER A 113 14.90 -6.07 -2.03
C SER A 113 15.34 -5.65 -0.62
N GLY A 114 16.58 -6.00 -0.25
CA GLY A 114 17.40 -5.19 0.64
C GLY A 114 17.09 -5.21 2.13
N GLN A 115 17.00 -6.37 2.78
CA GLN A 115 17.63 -6.50 4.11
C GLN A 115 19.13 -6.70 3.91
N SER A 116 19.82 -5.65 3.46
CA SER A 116 21.28 -5.61 3.62
C SER A 116 21.54 -5.65 5.11
N LYS A 117 22.33 -6.63 5.60
CA LYS A 117 22.66 -6.76 7.03
C LYS A 117 23.05 -5.38 7.61
N GLY A 118 22.17 -4.78 8.42
CA GLY A 118 22.32 -3.43 8.96
C GLY A 118 21.21 -2.43 8.64
N LYS A 119 20.30 -2.71 7.68
CA LYS A 119 19.14 -1.85 7.40
C LYS A 119 18.02 -2.01 8.44
N GLY A 120 17.50 -0.89 8.92
CA GLY A 120 16.35 -0.84 9.83
C GLY A 120 15.03 -1.17 9.12
N LYS A 121 13.93 -1.23 9.86
CA LYS A 121 12.58 -1.40 9.29
C LYS A 121 12.07 -0.07 8.73
N CYS A 122 11.25 -0.13 7.68
CA CYS A 122 10.56 1.05 7.14
C CYS A 122 9.67 1.68 8.23
N LYS A 123 9.87 2.97 8.48
CA LYS A 123 9.18 3.72 9.54
C LYS A 123 7.74 4.10 9.18
N THR A 124 7.40 4.10 7.89
CA THR A 124 6.04 4.37 7.42
C THR A 124 5.08 3.35 8.02
N PRO A 125 4.05 3.77 8.78
CA PRO A 125 3.12 2.83 9.38
C PRO A 125 2.15 2.26 8.35
N VAL A 126 1.76 1.02 8.56
CA VAL A 126 0.89 0.26 7.67
C VAL A 126 -0.35 -0.23 8.41
N LEU A 127 -1.52 -0.02 7.81
CA LEU A 127 -2.75 -0.72 8.14
C LEU A 127 -3.04 -1.70 7.00
N VAL A 128 -3.10 -2.99 7.30
CA VAL A 128 -3.52 -4.01 6.34
C VAL A 128 -4.88 -4.57 6.73
N CYS A 129 -5.84 -4.52 5.81
CA CYS A 129 -7.20 -5.00 6.00
C CYS A 129 -7.44 -6.22 5.10
N GLY A 130 -8.06 -7.27 5.63
CA GLY A 130 -8.42 -8.46 4.87
C GLY A 130 -9.67 -9.14 5.40
N GLY A 131 -10.32 -9.92 4.54
CA GLY A 131 -11.47 -10.74 4.90
C GLY A 131 -11.10 -11.89 5.85
N SER A 132 -12.11 -12.51 6.44
CA SER A 132 -11.97 -13.66 7.32
C SER A 132 -11.38 -14.88 6.62
N ARG A 133 -11.58 -15.01 5.30
CA ARG A 133 -11.02 -16.05 4.43
C ARG A 133 -10.19 -15.43 3.30
N SER A 134 -9.37 -14.45 3.66
CA SER A 134 -8.41 -13.82 2.76
C SER A 134 -7.41 -14.82 2.19
N ARG A 135 -7.15 -14.73 0.89
CA ARG A 135 -6.08 -15.49 0.21
C ARG A 135 -4.78 -14.71 0.12
N GLU A 136 -4.87 -13.38 0.11
CA GLU A 136 -3.71 -12.51 -0.03
C GLU A 136 -3.15 -12.10 1.34
N VAL A 137 -4.02 -11.68 2.26
CA VAL A 137 -3.68 -11.23 3.62
C VAL A 137 -3.70 -12.41 4.58
N THR A 138 -2.82 -13.38 4.32
CA THR A 138 -2.59 -14.53 5.20
C THR A 138 -1.75 -14.14 6.41
N ARG A 139 -1.68 -15.02 7.42
CA ARG A 139 -0.77 -14.83 8.57
C ARG A 139 0.68 -14.60 8.13
N THR A 140 1.16 -15.41 7.19
CA THR A 140 2.52 -15.30 6.64
C THR A 140 2.74 -13.96 5.93
N ALA A 141 1.73 -13.46 5.20
CA ALA A 141 1.80 -12.14 4.57
C ALA A 141 1.88 -11.00 5.60
N VAL A 142 1.13 -11.10 6.70
CA VAL A 142 1.20 -10.12 7.81
C VAL A 142 2.55 -10.19 8.53
N ASP A 143 3.11 -11.38 8.72
CA ASP A 143 4.43 -11.55 9.34
C ASP A 143 5.54 -10.97 8.44
N ALA A 144 5.48 -11.19 7.12
CA ALA A 144 6.39 -10.55 6.17
C ALA A 144 6.32 -9.01 6.20
N LEU A 145 5.12 -8.44 6.38
CA LEU A 145 4.96 -7.00 6.58
C LEU A 145 5.64 -6.55 7.88
N LYS A 146 5.46 -7.27 8.99
CA LYS A 146 6.08 -6.94 10.29
C LYS A 146 7.60 -7.07 10.28
N GLU A 147 8.16 -7.91 9.41
CA GLU A 147 9.61 -8.00 9.19
C GLU A 147 10.16 -6.77 8.46
N ARG A 148 9.37 -6.13 7.60
CA ARG A 148 9.78 -4.98 6.78
C ARG A 148 9.41 -3.62 7.35
N PHE A 149 8.29 -3.51 8.04
CA PHE A 149 7.76 -2.25 8.57
C PHE A 149 7.82 -2.22 10.09
N ALA A 150 8.18 -1.06 10.65
CA ALA A 150 8.29 -0.85 12.09
C ALA A 150 6.93 -0.90 12.80
N ALA A 151 5.87 -0.44 12.13
CA ALA A 151 4.52 -0.39 12.68
C ALA A 151 3.51 -0.97 11.67
N VAL A 152 2.92 -2.11 12.01
CA VAL A 152 1.92 -2.80 11.20
C VAL A 152 0.70 -3.14 12.06
N GLU A 153 -0.47 -2.66 11.65
CA GLU A 153 -1.76 -3.01 12.21
C GLU A 153 -2.52 -3.90 11.23
N TYR A 154 -2.97 -5.08 11.69
CA TYR A 154 -3.78 -5.98 10.88
C TYR A 154 -5.23 -5.97 11.36
N VAL A 155 -6.14 -5.74 10.42
CA VAL A 155 -7.58 -5.78 10.64
C VAL A 155 -8.18 -6.92 9.84
N ARG A 156 -8.75 -7.88 10.57
CA ARG A 156 -9.54 -8.97 10.00
C ARG A 156 -11.02 -8.59 10.03
N TRP A 157 -11.62 -8.41 8.86
CA TRP A 157 -13.05 -8.14 8.75
C TRP A 157 -13.88 -9.42 8.86
N ALA A 158 -15.11 -9.26 9.35
CA ALA A 158 -16.11 -10.33 9.42
C ALA A 158 -16.84 -10.54 8.08
N LYS A 159 -16.09 -10.52 6.97
CA LYS A 159 -16.58 -10.85 5.63
C LYS A 159 -15.67 -11.86 4.97
N GLU A 160 -16.19 -12.66 4.05
CA GLU A 160 -15.43 -13.79 3.51
C GLU A 160 -14.20 -13.35 2.70
N GLY A 161 -14.39 -12.37 1.82
CA GLY A 161 -13.37 -11.94 0.85
C GLY A 161 -12.68 -10.62 1.19
N ASP A 162 -11.66 -10.32 0.40
CA ASP A 162 -10.79 -9.15 0.56
C ASP A 162 -11.31 -7.86 -0.07
N GLY A 163 -12.57 -7.85 -0.51
CA GLY A 163 -13.17 -6.76 -1.26
C GLY A 163 -13.11 -5.39 -0.57
N MET A 164 -13.45 -4.35 -1.32
CA MET A 164 -13.54 -2.99 -0.78
C MET A 164 -14.47 -2.92 0.45
N PRO A 165 -14.20 -2.03 1.41
CA PRO A 165 -15.03 -1.86 2.59
C PRO A 165 -16.45 -1.43 2.18
N ALA A 166 -17.47 -2.15 2.67
CA ALA A 166 -18.87 -1.93 2.30
C ALA A 166 -19.76 -1.48 3.48
N SER A 167 -19.22 -1.49 4.70
CA SER A 167 -19.95 -1.13 5.92
C SER A 167 -19.19 -0.11 6.76
N ARG A 168 -19.90 0.49 7.72
CA ARG A 168 -19.30 1.40 8.70
C ARG A 168 -18.24 0.68 9.53
N GLU A 169 -18.50 -0.56 9.91
CA GLU A 169 -17.63 -1.40 10.71
C GLU A 169 -16.31 -1.68 9.96
N GLU A 170 -16.39 -1.89 8.64
CA GLU A 170 -15.23 -2.10 7.78
C GLU A 170 -14.41 -0.81 7.58
N MET A 171 -15.08 0.34 7.43
CA MET A 171 -14.44 1.64 7.26
C MET A 171 -13.85 2.22 8.56
N LEU A 172 -14.44 1.93 9.71
CA LEU A 172 -14.05 2.49 11.00
C LEU A 172 -12.54 2.34 11.32
N PRO A 173 -11.90 1.17 11.17
CA PRO A 173 -10.47 1.04 11.41
C PRO A 173 -9.62 1.90 10.47
N ILE A 174 -10.01 2.01 9.19
CA ILE A 174 -9.34 2.84 8.20
C ILE A 174 -9.43 4.32 8.60
N MET A 175 -10.62 4.78 9.00
CA MET A 175 -10.83 6.14 9.48
C MET A 175 -10.02 6.44 10.74
N LYS A 176 -9.96 5.50 11.70
CA LYS A 176 -9.14 5.64 12.91
C LYS A 176 -7.65 5.76 12.58
N PHE A 177 -7.17 4.96 11.63
CA PHE A 177 -5.81 5.05 11.15
C PHE A 177 -5.53 6.41 10.53
N PHE A 178 -6.37 6.88 9.61
CA PHE A 178 -6.21 8.21 9.02
C PHE A 178 -6.28 9.33 10.07
N ALA A 179 -7.24 9.29 11.00
CA ALA A 179 -7.37 10.29 12.05
C ALA A 179 -6.11 10.40 12.93
N ARG A 180 -5.48 9.27 13.28
CA ARG A 180 -4.21 9.25 14.03
C ARG A 180 -3.04 9.81 13.23
N ARG A 181 -3.07 9.67 11.91
CA ARG A 181 -1.95 10.00 11.03
C ARG A 181 -2.04 11.40 10.46
N LEU A 182 -3.24 11.90 10.21
CA LEU A 182 -3.53 13.27 9.83
C LEU A 182 -3.39 14.17 11.05
N ARG A 183 -2.32 14.97 11.12
CA ARG A 183 -2.12 15.96 12.19
C ARG A 183 -2.95 17.22 11.98
N SER A 184 -4.23 17.08 11.60
CA SER A 184 -5.06 18.26 11.37
C SER A 184 -5.36 18.94 12.71
N ARG A 185 -4.67 20.06 12.93
CA ARG A 185 -5.02 21.08 13.93
C ARG A 185 -5.87 22.20 13.32
N ALA A 186 -6.08 22.18 12.01
CA ALA A 186 -6.87 23.19 11.30
C ALA A 186 -8.35 23.02 11.66
N GLY A 187 -8.90 24.02 12.36
CA GLY A 187 -10.29 24.03 12.82
C GLY A 187 -10.54 23.35 14.18
N VAL A 188 -9.51 22.83 14.86
CA VAL A 188 -9.63 22.37 16.25
C VAL A 188 -9.41 23.58 17.16
N PRO A 189 -10.41 24.02 17.95
CA PRO A 189 -10.25 25.13 18.88
C PRO A 189 -9.12 24.87 19.87
N GLU A 190 -8.34 25.91 20.20
CA GLU A 190 -7.31 25.81 21.24
C GLU A 190 -7.97 25.41 22.57
N GLY A 191 -7.75 24.17 23.01
CA GLY A 191 -8.34 23.60 24.24
C GLY A 191 -9.11 22.28 24.04
N ALA A 192 -9.38 21.85 22.80
CA ALA A 192 -10.08 20.59 22.51
C ALA A 192 -9.16 19.36 22.36
N VAL A 193 -7.88 19.49 22.71
CA VAL A 193 -6.92 18.38 22.70
C VAL A 193 -6.63 18.03 24.14
N GLU A 194 -7.12 16.87 24.60
CA GLU A 194 -6.69 16.28 25.87
C GLU A 194 -5.20 15.89 25.75
N VAL A 195 -4.43 16.28 26.77
CA VAL A 195 -2.99 16.01 26.91
C VAL A 195 -2.76 14.56 27.29
#